data_AF-A0A934YV87-F1
#
_entry.id   AF-A0A934YV87-F1
#
_cell.length_a   1.000
_cell.length_b   1.000
_cell.length_c   1.000
_cell.angle_alpha   90.00
_cell.angle_beta   90.00
_cell.angle_gamma   90.00
#
_symmetry.space_group_name_H-M   'P 1'
#
loop_
_entity.id
_entity.type
_entity.pdbx_description
1 polymer ?
#
loop_
_entity_poly.entity_id
_entity_poly.type
_entity_poly.pdbx_seq_one_letter_code
_entity_poly.pdbx_strand_id
1 'polypeptide(L)'
;MSSFFGFGKRKAPTGTSSDEPKGRIGEYYENELPVIMKFSIRLPDIAVQTHFTFLTVISWKYDGTSNNGMPPREVNNKMIALEDAIETIQSKSSEFVHAYSRTGNNLKELVYYSKGLSEFMPMLNKGLESHEPYPIEINFYEDSDWSELKKLLQDFRE
;
A
#
# COMPACT_ATOMS: atom_id res chain seq x y z
N MET A 1 14.93 2.63 -65.72
CA MET A 1 13.86 2.98 -64.76
C MET A 1 14.04 2.09 -63.55
N SER A 2 14.36 2.65 -62.39
CA SER A 2 13.94 2.17 -61.07
C SER A 2 14.26 3.27 -60.06
N SER A 3 13.19 3.82 -59.49
CA SER A 3 13.16 4.90 -58.52
C SER A 3 13.59 4.45 -57.12
N PHE A 4 14.16 5.42 -56.39
CA PHE A 4 14.00 5.77 -54.98
C PHE A 4 13.44 4.74 -54.00
N PHE A 5 14.08 4.59 -52.83
CA PHE A 5 13.55 5.09 -51.55
C PHE A 5 14.62 4.98 -50.46
N GLY A 6 15.05 6.14 -49.93
CA GLY A 6 15.83 6.22 -48.71
C GLY A 6 14.93 5.98 -47.50
N PHE A 7 15.36 5.12 -46.59
CA PHE A 7 14.75 4.97 -45.27
C PHE A 7 15.65 5.61 -44.23
N GLY A 8 15.13 6.70 -43.64
CA GLY A 8 15.79 7.48 -42.61
C GLY A 8 16.01 6.70 -41.32
N LYS A 9 17.10 7.07 -40.63
CA LYS A 9 17.36 6.71 -39.23
C LYS A 9 16.16 7.12 -38.38
N ARG A 10 15.33 6.15 -37.97
CA ARG A 10 14.40 6.35 -36.86
C ARG A 10 15.21 6.33 -35.57
N LYS A 11 15.23 7.45 -34.85
CA LYS A 11 15.65 7.48 -33.43
C LYS A 11 14.78 6.45 -32.70
N ALA A 12 15.42 5.55 -31.95
CA ALA A 12 14.74 4.73 -30.98
C ALA A 12 14.00 5.66 -30.00
N PRO A 13 12.73 5.40 -29.66
CA PRO A 13 12.12 6.08 -28.54
C PRO A 13 12.88 5.64 -27.28
N THR A 14 13.49 6.60 -26.60
CA THR A 14 13.95 6.47 -25.22
C THR A 14 12.72 6.29 -24.33
N GLY A 15 12.17 5.08 -24.32
CA GLY A 15 11.27 4.63 -23.30
C GLY A 15 12.11 4.08 -22.16
N THR A 16 12.40 4.91 -21.15
CA THR A 16 12.64 4.38 -19.81
C THR A 16 11.30 3.88 -19.28
N SER A 17 10.90 2.66 -19.67
CA SER A 17 10.04 1.87 -18.78
C SER A 17 10.95 1.36 -17.67
N SER A 18 11.01 2.10 -16.57
CA SER A 18 11.55 1.56 -15.33
C SER A 18 10.51 0.58 -14.79
N ASP A 19 10.47 -0.62 -15.37
CA ASP A 19 9.71 -1.76 -14.85
C ASP A 19 10.41 -2.34 -13.61
N GLU A 20 10.81 -1.47 -12.68
CA GLU A 20 11.14 -1.89 -11.33
C GLU A 20 9.84 -2.09 -10.55
N PRO A 21 9.67 -3.21 -9.84
CA PRO A 21 8.46 -3.45 -9.07
C PRO A 21 8.26 -2.34 -8.04
N LYS A 22 7.09 -1.70 -8.07
CA LYS A 22 6.73 -0.60 -7.14
C LYS A 22 6.68 -1.05 -5.68
N GLY A 23 6.58 -2.35 -5.42
CA GLY A 23 6.56 -2.92 -4.07
C GLY A 23 7.23 -4.30 -4.00
N ARG A 24 7.56 -4.70 -2.78
CA ARG A 24 8.17 -5.98 -2.43
C ARG A 24 7.23 -6.75 -1.50
N ILE A 25 7.28 -8.08 -1.61
CA ILE A 25 6.66 -8.98 -0.64
C ILE A 25 7.75 -9.49 0.30
N GLY A 26 7.49 -9.42 1.61
CA GLY A 26 8.33 -9.99 2.65
C GLY A 26 7.55 -10.97 3.49
N GLU A 27 8.25 -11.89 4.14
CA GLU A 27 7.69 -12.80 5.13
C GLU A 27 8.56 -12.74 6.39
N TYR A 28 7.92 -12.67 7.54
CA TYR A 28 8.56 -12.83 8.84
C TYR A 28 7.62 -13.60 9.78
N TYR A 29 8.09 -13.92 10.98
CA TYR A 29 7.33 -14.74 11.94
C TYR A 29 7.10 -13.95 13.23
N GLU A 30 5.85 -13.93 13.69
CA GLU A 30 5.44 -13.41 15.00
C GLU A 30 4.79 -14.54 15.78
N ASN A 31 5.27 -14.84 16.99
CA ASN A 31 4.75 -15.94 17.80
C ASN A 31 4.66 -17.27 17.03
N GLU A 32 5.69 -17.58 16.24
CA GLU A 32 5.77 -18.76 15.36
C GLU A 32 4.75 -18.80 14.21
N LEU A 33 3.92 -17.76 14.04
CA LEU A 33 2.97 -17.64 12.95
C LEU A 33 3.56 -16.77 11.82
N PRO A 34 3.34 -17.13 10.55
CA PRO A 34 3.80 -16.33 9.43
C PRO A 34 3.03 -15.01 9.34
N VAL A 35 3.76 -13.96 8.94
CA VAL A 35 3.21 -12.67 8.59
C VAL A 35 3.75 -12.27 7.22
N ILE A 36 2.83 -12.04 6.29
CA ILE A 36 3.11 -11.60 4.94
C ILE A 36 2.99 -10.08 4.89
N MET A 37 4.05 -9.44 4.39
CA MET A 37 4.17 -8.00 4.19
C MET A 37 4.15 -7.66 2.71
N LYS A 38 3.43 -6.63 2.31
CA LYS A 38 3.56 -5.95 0.99
C LYS A 38 3.95 -4.51 1.26
N PHE A 39 5.08 -4.04 0.76
CA PHE A 39 5.58 -2.70 1.09
C PHE A 39 6.25 -2.00 -0.09
N SER A 40 6.22 -0.66 -0.06
CA SER A 40 6.93 0.19 -1.01
C SER A 40 8.44 0.04 -0.81
N ILE A 41 9.21 -0.17 -1.89
CA ILE A 41 10.66 -0.41 -1.82
C ILE A 41 11.52 0.86 -1.67
N ARG A 42 10.90 2.04 -1.75
CA ARG A 42 11.56 3.33 -1.69
C ARG A 42 10.68 4.32 -0.94
N LEU A 43 11.31 5.26 -0.25
CA LEU A 43 10.63 6.45 0.23
C LEU A 43 10.26 7.36 -0.95
N PRO A 44 9.13 8.08 -0.87
CA PRO A 44 8.84 9.13 -1.85
C PRO A 44 9.81 10.30 -1.69
N ASP A 45 9.75 11.28 -2.59
CA ASP A 45 10.58 12.49 -2.47
C ASP A 45 10.27 13.28 -1.18
N ILE A 46 11.17 14.21 -0.83
CA ILE A 46 11.05 15.01 0.39
C ILE A 46 9.78 15.87 0.37
N ALA A 47 9.33 16.35 -0.80
CA ALA A 47 8.14 17.19 -0.88
C ALA A 47 6.89 16.41 -0.48
N VAL A 48 6.77 15.16 -0.94
CA VAL A 48 5.72 14.23 -0.50
C VAL A 48 5.84 13.93 1.00
N GLN A 49 7.05 13.64 1.50
CA GLN A 49 7.25 13.34 2.92
C GLN A 49 6.81 14.49 3.83
N THR A 50 7.16 15.74 3.48
CA THR A 50 6.77 16.93 4.25
C THR A 50 5.27 17.22 4.22
N HIS A 51 4.55 16.67 3.24
CA HIS A 51 3.12 16.89 3.06
C HIS A 51 2.24 15.85 3.76
N PHE A 52 2.76 14.63 3.99
CA PHE A 52 2.06 13.56 4.68
C PHE A 52 2.81 13.15 5.93
N THR A 53 2.43 13.72 7.07
CA THR A 53 3.15 13.61 8.34
C THR A 53 2.49 12.67 9.34
N PHE A 54 1.40 12.01 8.97
CA PHE A 54 0.69 11.07 9.84
C PHE A 54 0.73 9.64 9.29
N LEU A 55 1.25 8.72 10.08
CA LEU A 55 1.08 7.28 9.88
C LEU A 55 -0.36 6.91 10.25
N THR A 56 -1.13 6.52 9.24
CA THR A 56 -2.52 6.08 9.34
C THR A 56 -2.57 4.57 9.25
N VAL A 57 -3.03 3.92 10.32
CA VAL A 57 -3.10 2.46 10.43
C VAL A 57 -4.55 2.04 10.46
N ILE A 58 -5.01 1.35 9.41
CA ILE A 58 -6.30 0.67 9.38
C ILE A 58 -6.07 -0.78 9.78
N SER A 59 -6.56 -1.19 10.94
CA SER A 59 -6.39 -2.54 11.47
C SER A 59 -7.70 -3.35 11.43
N TRP A 60 -7.59 -4.63 11.13
CA TRP A 60 -8.69 -5.60 11.11
C TRP A 60 -8.25 -6.86 11.85
N LYS A 61 -8.80 -7.08 13.05
CA LYS A 61 -8.60 -8.31 13.83
C LYS A 61 -9.56 -9.40 13.36
N TYR A 62 -9.07 -10.63 13.22
CA TYR A 62 -9.86 -11.77 12.76
C TYR A 62 -9.44 -13.05 13.47
N ASP A 63 -10.29 -14.09 13.40
CA ASP A 63 -9.91 -15.42 13.87
C ASP A 63 -9.21 -16.20 12.75
N GLY A 64 -7.89 -16.31 12.84
CA GLY A 64 -7.03 -17.09 11.95
C GLY A 64 -6.54 -18.40 12.56
N THR A 65 -7.09 -18.82 13.71
CA THR A 65 -6.62 -20.01 14.47
C THR A 65 -6.61 -21.27 13.63
N SER A 66 -7.61 -21.45 12.76
CA SER A 66 -7.74 -22.60 11.87
C SER A 66 -6.88 -22.52 10.60
N ASN A 67 -6.17 -21.42 10.38
CA ASN A 67 -5.41 -21.15 9.16
C ASN A 67 -4.05 -20.51 9.46
N ASN A 68 -3.36 -20.98 10.50
CA ASN A 68 -2.00 -20.55 10.86
C ASN A 68 -1.85 -19.02 11.02
N GLY A 69 -2.86 -18.37 11.62
CA GLY A 69 -2.89 -16.91 11.78
C GLY A 69 -3.29 -16.13 10.52
N MET A 70 -3.50 -16.79 9.38
CA MET A 70 -4.00 -16.17 8.15
C MET A 70 -5.54 -16.11 8.13
N PRO A 71 -6.16 -15.16 7.42
CA PRO A 71 -7.61 -15.04 7.42
C PRO A 71 -8.27 -16.24 6.73
N PRO A 72 -9.42 -16.74 7.24
CA PRO A 72 -10.27 -17.65 6.49
C PRO A 72 -10.72 -17.03 5.16
N ARG A 73 -11.03 -17.85 4.16
CA ARG A 73 -11.36 -17.38 2.80
C ARG A 73 -12.46 -16.31 2.77
N GLU A 74 -13.53 -16.50 3.53
CA GLU A 74 -14.65 -15.55 3.56
C GLU A 74 -14.25 -14.19 4.14
N VAL A 75 -13.42 -14.20 5.20
CA VAL A 75 -12.87 -12.97 5.79
C VAL A 75 -11.92 -12.30 4.81
N ASN A 76 -11.03 -13.07 4.18
CA ASN A 76 -10.08 -12.57 3.21
C ASN A 76 -10.77 -11.91 2.00
N ASN A 77 -11.88 -12.47 1.52
CA ASN A 77 -12.66 -11.85 0.44
C ASN A 77 -13.18 -10.46 0.82
N LYS A 78 -13.61 -10.26 2.07
CA LYS A 78 -14.05 -8.94 2.53
C LYS A 78 -12.88 -7.96 2.71
N MET A 79 -11.73 -8.46 3.12
CA MET A 79 -10.49 -7.68 3.20
C MET A 79 -10.02 -7.21 1.83
N ILE A 80 -10.06 -8.10 0.82
CA ILE A 80 -9.77 -7.75 -0.58
C ILE A 80 -10.74 -6.66 -1.06
N ALA A 81 -12.04 -6.79 -0.77
CA ALA A 81 -13.02 -5.77 -1.15
C ALA A 81 -12.74 -4.39 -0.49
N LEU A 82 -12.23 -4.38 0.75
CA LEU A 82 -11.79 -3.14 1.41
C LEU A 82 -10.53 -2.56 0.74
N GLU A 83 -9.53 -3.40 0.45
CA GLU A 83 -8.31 -3.00 -0.25
C GLU A 83 -8.61 -2.41 -1.64
N ASP A 84 -9.42 -3.09 -2.45
CA ASP A 84 -9.83 -2.64 -3.79
C ASP A 84 -10.55 -1.28 -3.73
N ALA A 85 -11.38 -1.08 -2.70
CA ALA A 85 -12.06 0.20 -2.48
C ALA A 85 -11.07 1.31 -2.13
N ILE A 86 -10.11 1.05 -1.23
CA ILE A 86 -9.08 2.03 -0.86
C ILE A 86 -8.15 2.33 -2.06
N GLU A 87 -7.76 1.33 -2.84
CA GLU A 87 -6.99 1.52 -4.08
C GLU A 87 -7.78 2.37 -5.10
N THR A 88 -9.10 2.15 -5.21
CA THR A 88 -9.98 2.99 -6.04
C THR A 88 -10.02 4.44 -5.55
N ILE A 89 -10.08 4.67 -4.24
CA ILE A 89 -10.01 6.01 -3.65
C ILE A 89 -8.66 6.66 -3.98
N GLN A 90 -7.56 5.95 -3.75
CA GLN A 90 -6.20 6.43 -4.02
C GLN A 90 -5.96 6.75 -5.50
N SER A 91 -6.58 6.01 -6.42
CA SER A 91 -6.46 6.30 -7.85
C SER A 91 -7.11 7.63 -8.25
N LYS A 92 -8.05 8.13 -7.43
CA LYS A 92 -8.82 9.36 -7.66
C LYS A 92 -8.35 10.52 -6.80
N SER A 93 -7.51 10.27 -5.79
CA SER A 93 -7.05 11.29 -4.83
C SER A 93 -5.56 11.14 -4.54
N SER A 94 -4.85 12.26 -4.45
CA SER A 94 -3.45 12.29 -3.99
C SER A 94 -3.37 12.62 -2.50
N GLU A 95 -4.28 12.06 -1.68
CA GLU A 95 -4.46 12.46 -0.28
C GLU A 95 -3.73 11.55 0.73
N PHE A 96 -3.21 10.41 0.26
CA PHE A 96 -2.44 9.48 1.08
C PHE A 96 -1.55 8.57 0.23
N VAL A 97 -0.49 8.08 0.84
CA VAL A 97 0.55 7.25 0.21
C VAL A 97 0.61 5.91 0.91
N HIS A 98 0.58 4.81 0.16
CA HIS A 98 0.72 3.47 0.73
C HIS A 98 2.15 3.23 1.23
N ALA A 99 2.29 2.87 2.51
CA ALA A 99 3.55 2.47 3.11
C ALA A 99 3.74 0.96 2.99
N TYR A 100 2.88 0.22 3.69
CA TYR A 100 2.88 -1.23 3.68
C TYR A 100 1.51 -1.79 4.08
N SER A 101 1.30 -3.07 3.81
CA SER A 101 0.25 -3.87 4.42
C SER A 101 0.84 -5.14 5.00
N ARG A 102 0.22 -5.63 6.08
CA ARG A 102 0.58 -6.87 6.75
C ARG A 102 -0.62 -7.79 6.91
N THR A 103 -0.44 -9.08 6.77
CA THR A 103 -1.48 -10.08 7.03
C THR A 103 -0.84 -11.34 7.60
N GLY A 104 -1.37 -11.83 8.72
CA GLY A 104 -0.82 -12.95 9.48
C GLY A 104 -1.19 -12.81 10.95
N ASN A 105 -0.80 -13.74 11.81
CA ASN A 105 -0.98 -13.63 13.27
C ASN A 105 -2.31 -12.97 13.73
N ASN A 106 -3.44 -13.37 13.13
CA ASN A 106 -4.80 -12.90 13.46
C ASN A 106 -5.09 -11.40 13.25
N LEU A 107 -4.26 -10.71 12.45
CA LEU A 107 -4.36 -9.27 12.22
C LEU A 107 -4.00 -8.90 10.78
N LYS A 108 -4.80 -8.01 10.20
CA LYS A 108 -4.48 -7.32 8.96
C LYS A 108 -4.33 -5.84 9.24
N GLU A 109 -3.29 -5.24 8.69
CA GLU A 109 -3.14 -3.78 8.70
C GLU A 109 -2.87 -3.27 7.30
N LEU A 110 -3.51 -2.16 6.96
CA LEU A 110 -3.25 -1.36 5.77
C LEU A 110 -2.70 -0.03 6.27
N VAL A 111 -1.44 0.26 5.95
CA VAL A 111 -0.70 1.37 6.52
C VAL A 111 -0.35 2.39 5.44
N TYR A 112 -0.72 3.65 5.72
CA TYR A 112 -0.59 4.76 4.81
C TYR A 112 0.03 5.96 5.51
N TYR A 113 0.69 6.83 4.77
CA TYR A 113 0.96 8.19 5.21
C TYR A 113 -0.12 9.13 4.67
N SER A 114 -0.70 9.94 5.54
CA SER A 114 -1.75 10.92 5.20
C SER A 114 -1.45 12.28 5.84
N LYS A 115 -2.32 13.26 5.56
CA LYS A 115 -2.29 14.59 6.20
C LYS A 115 -2.87 14.58 7.62
N GLY A 116 -3.49 13.48 8.03
CA GLY A 116 -4.17 13.35 9.31
C GLY A 116 -5.68 13.09 9.16
N LEU A 117 -6.36 13.13 10.31
CA LEU A 117 -7.73 12.68 10.46
C LEU A 117 -8.74 13.52 9.64
N SER A 118 -8.58 14.84 9.61
CA SER A 118 -9.52 15.78 8.98
C SER A 118 -9.65 15.58 7.48
N GLU A 119 -8.58 15.14 6.82
CA GLU A 119 -8.53 14.92 5.37
C GLU A 119 -8.82 13.46 5.03
N PHE A 120 -8.26 12.53 5.81
CA PHE A 120 -8.37 11.10 5.52
C PHE A 120 -9.79 10.57 5.74
N MET A 121 -10.42 10.89 6.87
CA MET A 121 -11.70 10.28 7.23
C MET A 121 -12.87 10.66 6.31
N PRO A 122 -13.06 11.93 5.90
CA PRO A 122 -14.14 12.27 4.98
C PRO A 122 -14.00 11.58 3.62
N MET A 123 -12.78 11.49 3.12
CA MET A 123 -12.47 10.79 1.87
C MET A 123 -12.74 9.30 1.98
N LEU A 124 -12.28 8.65 3.07
CA LEU A 124 -12.52 7.23 3.30
C LEU A 124 -14.02 6.93 3.42
N ASN A 125 -14.75 7.69 4.25
CA ASN A 125 -16.19 7.51 4.45
C ASN A 125 -16.98 7.66 3.15
N LYS A 126 -16.63 8.67 2.33
CA LYS A 126 -17.24 8.85 1.01
C LYS A 126 -16.94 7.70 0.07
N GLY A 127 -15.71 7.20 0.07
CA GLY A 127 -15.31 6.10 -0.81
C GLY A 127 -15.94 4.75 -0.42
N LEU A 128 -16.34 4.59 0.84
CA LEU A 128 -16.94 3.37 1.38
C LEU A 128 -18.46 3.50 1.62
N GLU A 129 -19.11 4.58 1.15
CA GLU A 129 -20.52 4.87 1.49
C GLU A 129 -21.50 3.78 1.05
N SER A 130 -21.18 3.04 -0.02
CA SER A 130 -21.99 1.94 -0.56
C SER A 130 -21.61 0.56 -0.03
N HIS A 131 -20.64 0.48 0.90
CA HIS A 131 -20.14 -0.76 1.46
C HIS A 131 -20.84 -1.09 2.78
N GLU A 132 -20.96 -2.39 3.05
CA GLU A 132 -21.31 -2.84 4.40
C GLU A 132 -20.21 -2.44 5.40
N PRO A 133 -20.56 -2.13 6.66
CA PRO A 133 -19.57 -1.75 7.67
C PRO A 133 -18.48 -2.82 7.86
N TYR A 134 -17.23 -2.37 7.80
CA TYR A 134 -16.07 -3.21 8.06
C TYR A 134 -15.71 -3.19 9.55
N PRO A 135 -15.28 -4.32 10.16
CA PRO A 135 -14.86 -4.38 11.55
C PRO A 135 -13.41 -3.89 11.70
N ILE A 136 -13.16 -2.63 11.35
CA ILE A 136 -11.84 -2.00 11.36
C ILE A 136 -11.69 -0.99 12.49
N GLU A 137 -10.47 -0.87 13.01
CA GLU A 137 -10.05 0.26 13.86
C GLU A 137 -9.09 1.14 13.02
N ILE A 138 -9.17 2.46 13.18
CA ILE A 138 -8.31 3.39 12.46
C ILE A 138 -7.59 4.28 13.47
N ASN A 139 -6.27 4.25 13.44
CA ASN A 139 -5.41 5.06 14.31
C ASN A 139 -4.50 5.97 13.48
N PHE A 140 -4.16 7.13 14.04
CA PHE A 140 -3.27 8.12 13.44
C PHE A 140 -2.12 8.40 14.41
N TYR A 141 -0.91 8.31 13.92
CA TYR A 141 0.31 8.60 14.68
C TYR A 141 1.11 9.66 13.93
N GLU A 142 1.59 10.68 14.64
CA GLU A 142 2.51 11.64 14.05
C GLU A 142 3.85 10.95 13.75
N ASP A 143 4.27 11.00 12.49
CA ASP A 143 5.53 10.43 11.99
C ASP A 143 6.02 11.27 10.80
N SER A 144 6.29 12.56 11.06
CA SER A 144 6.79 13.50 10.06
C SER A 144 8.14 13.11 9.47
N ASP A 145 8.91 12.30 10.21
CA ASP A 145 10.19 11.76 9.77
C ASP A 145 10.07 10.47 8.94
N TRP A 146 8.86 9.93 8.74
CA TRP A 146 8.66 8.66 8.03
C TRP A 146 9.50 7.52 8.63
N SER A 147 9.68 7.56 9.95
CA SER A 147 10.57 6.68 10.69
C SER A 147 10.12 5.23 10.62
N GLU A 148 8.81 4.97 10.58
CA GLU A 148 8.26 3.61 10.49
C GLU A 148 8.63 2.94 9.16
N LEU A 149 8.37 3.60 8.02
CA LEU A 149 8.74 3.04 6.72
C LEU A 149 10.27 2.97 6.54
N LYS A 150 11.04 3.93 7.08
CA LYS A 150 12.51 3.86 7.08
C LYS A 150 13.03 2.63 7.80
N LYS A 151 12.47 2.32 8.98
CA LYS A 151 12.84 1.14 9.76
C LYS A 151 12.47 -0.14 9.02
N LEU A 152 11.25 -0.22 8.49
CA LEU A 152 10.82 -1.37 7.68
C LEU A 152 11.77 -1.61 6.51
N LEU A 153 12.13 -0.55 5.77
CA LEU A 153 13.05 -0.67 4.66
C LEU A 153 14.42 -1.20 5.12
N GLN A 154 14.92 -0.79 6.28
CA GLN A 154 16.18 -1.28 6.85
C GLN A 154 16.12 -2.75 7.23
N ASP A 155 15.03 -3.20 7.86
CA ASP A 155 14.84 -4.59 8.32
C ASP A 155 14.79 -5.58 7.14
N PHE A 156 14.37 -5.11 5.97
CA PHE A 156 14.33 -5.89 4.72
C PHE A 156 15.48 -5.56 3.75
N ARG A 157 16.56 -4.89 4.21
CA ARG A 157 17.81 -4.78 3.43
C ARG A 157 18.54 -6.12 3.47
N GLU A 158 18.75 -6.69 2.28
CA GLU A 158 19.72 -7.76 2.06
C GLU A 158 21.15 -7.20 2.02
#